data_AF-A0A4E0RT90-F1
#
_entry.id   AF-A0A4E0RT90-F1
#
_cell.length_a   1.000
_cell.length_b   1.000
_cell.length_c   1.000
_cell.angle_alpha   90.00
_cell.angle_beta   90.00
_cell.angle_gamma   90.00
#
_symmetry.space_group_name_H-M   'P 1'
#
loop_
_entity.id
_entity.type
_entity.pdbx_description
1 polymer ?
#
loop_
_entity_poly.entity_id
_entity_poly.type
_entity_poly.pdbx_seq_one_letter_code
_entity_poly.pdbx_strand_id
1 'polypeptide(L)'
;MLTSNVLEKGLICQEQIEEVVAMALETLKTLMVDCQTPLESRLQLAFRFFEIFGTDNKEHIMCGIEKNARRIENNAHQLSDIKNLLKQALETKHEPL
;
A
#
# COMPACT_ATOMS: atom_id res chain seq x y z
N MET A 1 -0.79 20.00 -43.19
CA MET A 1 -1.11 21.09 -42.26
C MET A 1 -0.70 20.62 -40.87
N LEU A 2 0.29 21.26 -40.27
CA LEU A 2 0.72 20.98 -38.89
C LEU A 2 -0.30 21.59 -37.95
N THR A 3 -1.10 20.77 -37.28
CA THR A 3 -1.94 21.20 -36.17
C THR A 3 -1.01 21.64 -35.04
N SER A 4 -0.96 22.94 -34.81
CA SER A 4 -0.16 23.55 -33.75
C SER A 4 -0.75 23.16 -32.40
N ASN A 5 -0.15 22.17 -31.73
CA ASN A 5 -0.52 21.75 -30.37
C ASN A 5 -0.04 22.71 -29.27
N VAL A 6 0.16 23.99 -29.61
CA VAL A 6 0.70 25.01 -28.69
C VAL A 6 -0.21 26.23 -28.74
N LEU A 7 -0.91 26.47 -27.64
CA LEU A 7 -1.73 27.67 -27.44
C LEU A 7 -0.83 28.87 -27.17
N GLU A 8 -1.18 30.00 -27.78
CA GLU A 8 -0.55 31.29 -27.52
C GLU A 8 -0.55 31.63 -26.02
N LYS A 9 0.57 32.18 -25.54
CA LYS A 9 0.77 32.75 -24.18
C LYS A 9 1.14 31.78 -23.05
N GLY A 10 1.72 30.62 -23.35
CA GLY A 10 2.32 29.75 -22.32
C GLY A 10 1.29 29.04 -21.42
N LEU A 11 0.04 28.97 -21.87
CA LEU A 11 -1.02 28.20 -21.23
C LEU A 11 -1.01 26.79 -21.81
N ILE A 12 -0.87 25.79 -20.95
CA ILE A 12 -0.97 24.36 -21.29
C ILE A 12 -2.42 24.08 -21.71
N CYS A 13 -2.64 23.35 -22.81
CA CYS A 13 -4.00 22.99 -23.20
C CYS A 13 -4.59 21.96 -22.23
N GLN A 14 -5.91 21.94 -22.08
CA GLN A 14 -6.61 21.03 -21.16
C GLN A 14 -6.24 19.56 -21.41
N GLU A 15 -6.10 19.15 -22.67
CA GLU A 15 -5.70 17.78 -23.05
C GLU A 15 -4.32 17.39 -22.50
N GLN A 16 -3.35 18.30 -22.54
CA GLN A 16 -2.01 18.06 -21.98
C GLN A 16 -2.05 17.96 -20.45
N ILE A 17 -2.93 18.72 -19.78
CA ILE A 17 -3.13 18.60 -18.34
C ILE A 17 -3.73 17.24 -17.99
N GLU A 18 -4.74 16.80 -18.73
CA GLU A 18 -5.39 15.50 -18.54
C GLU A 18 -4.42 14.34 -18.75
N GLU A 19 -3.56 14.42 -19.76
CA GLU A 19 -2.51 13.42 -20.01
C GLU A 19 -1.54 13.31 -18.82
N VAL A 20 -1.07 14.45 -18.30
CA VAL A 20 -0.18 14.48 -17.13
C VAL A 20 -0.86 13.90 -15.89
N VAL A 21 -2.13 14.22 -15.66
CA VAL A 21 -2.90 13.65 -14.55
C VAL A 21 -3.05 12.13 -14.71
N ALA A 22 -3.38 11.64 -15.91
CA ALA A 22 -3.50 10.22 -16.17
C ALA A 22 -2.19 9.46 -15.90
N MET A 23 -1.05 10.00 -16.38
CA MET A 23 0.27 9.43 -16.11
C MET A 23 0.61 9.43 -14.62
N ALA A 24 0.30 10.51 -13.91
CA ALA A 24 0.52 10.59 -12.47
C ALA A 24 -0.31 9.54 -11.72
N LEU A 25 -1.59 9.38 -12.05
CA LEU A 25 -2.46 8.39 -11.40
C LEU A 25 -1.99 6.96 -11.64
N GLU A 26 -1.55 6.61 -12.85
CA GLU A 26 -1.04 5.27 -13.14
C GLU A 26 0.28 4.98 -12.40
N THR A 27 1.15 5.99 -12.30
CA THR A 27 2.40 5.89 -11.53
C THR A 27 2.11 5.63 -10.06
N LEU A 28 1.19 6.39 -9.46
CA LEU A 28 0.84 6.25 -8.06
C LEU A 28 0.17 4.89 -7.77
N LYS A 29 -0.70 4.41 -8.66
CA LYS A 29 -1.29 3.07 -8.59
C LYS A 29 -0.23 1.97 -8.60
N THR A 30 0.77 2.10 -9.48
CA THR A 30 1.89 1.15 -9.55
C THR A 30 2.68 1.15 -8.24
N LEU A 31 2.93 2.33 -7.67
CA LEU A 31 3.67 2.47 -6.42
C LEU A 31 2.92 1.87 -5.22
N MET A 32 1.58 1.95 -5.20
CA MET A 32 0.76 1.37 -4.12
C MET A 32 0.84 -0.16 -4.04
N VAL A 33 1.17 -0.85 -5.14
CA VAL A 33 1.28 -2.32 -5.20
C VAL A 33 2.73 -2.82 -5.21
N ASP A 34 3.70 -1.91 -5.26
CA ASP A 34 5.12 -2.26 -5.27
C ASP A 34 5.60 -2.77 -3.89
N CYS A 35 5.99 -4.03 -3.83
CA CYS A 35 6.47 -4.65 -2.59
C CYS A 35 7.87 -4.17 -2.17
N GLN A 36 8.63 -3.52 -3.06
CA GLN A 36 9.92 -2.91 -2.72
C GLN A 36 9.74 -1.55 -2.03
N THR A 37 8.66 -0.84 -2.34
CA THR A 37 8.31 0.42 -1.68
C THR A 37 7.93 0.18 -0.21
N PRO A 38 8.45 0.98 0.75
CA PRO A 38 8.10 0.90 2.16
C PRO A 38 6.57 0.93 2.37
N LEU A 39 6.09 0.07 3.27
CA LEU A 39 4.66 -0.07 3.55
C LEU A 39 4.03 1.27 3.96
N GLU A 40 4.73 2.07 4.77
CA GLU A 40 4.26 3.38 5.21
C GLU A 40 3.99 4.32 4.03
N SER A 41 4.91 4.37 3.05
CA SER A 41 4.75 5.18 1.85
C SER A 41 3.55 4.73 1.02
N ARG A 42 3.34 3.42 0.87
CA ARG A 42 2.17 2.85 0.16
C ARG A 42 0.86 3.18 0.86
N LEU A 43 0.82 3.13 2.18
CA LEU A 43 -0.35 3.51 2.97
C LEU A 43 -0.65 4.99 2.88
N GLN A 44 0.36 5.86 2.97
CA GLN A 44 0.20 7.30 2.82
C GLN A 44 -0.37 7.65 1.43
N LEU A 45 0.13 7.02 0.36
CA LEU A 45 -0.45 7.18 -0.98
C LEU A 45 -1.91 6.73 -1.04
N ALA A 46 -2.23 5.56 -0.48
CA ALA A 46 -3.60 5.06 -0.46
C ALA A 46 -4.56 6.06 0.20
N PHE A 47 -4.17 6.63 1.35
CA PHE A 47 -4.96 7.65 2.03
C PHE A 47 -5.13 8.91 1.19
N ARG A 48 -4.06 9.41 0.55
CA ARG A 48 -4.15 10.57 -0.36
C ARG A 48 -5.10 10.30 -1.54
N PHE A 49 -5.10 9.09 -2.10
CA PHE A 49 -6.08 8.71 -3.13
C PHE A 49 -7.51 8.79 -2.62
N PHE A 50 -7.77 8.25 -1.44
CA PHE A 50 -9.09 8.34 -0.83
C PHE A 50 -9.48 9.78 -0.46
N GLU A 51 -8.54 10.66 -0.15
CA GLU A 51 -8.81 12.09 0.04
C GLU A 51 -9.19 12.77 -1.29
N ILE A 52 -8.46 12.48 -2.37
CA ILE A 52 -8.67 13.09 -3.69
C ILE A 52 -9.97 12.64 -4.34
N PHE A 53 -10.27 11.34 -4.25
CA PHE A 53 -11.44 10.72 -4.90
C PHE A 53 -12.59 10.44 -3.92
N GLY A 54 -12.54 11.06 -2.74
CA GLY A 54 -13.31 10.65 -1.57
C GLY A 54 -14.82 10.61 -1.75
N THR A 55 -15.36 9.39 -1.77
CA THR A 55 -16.51 9.02 -0.93
C THR A 55 -16.09 9.00 0.54
N ASP A 56 -16.94 9.48 1.45
CA ASP A 56 -16.78 9.62 2.91
C ASP A 56 -16.58 8.30 3.71
N ASN A 57 -15.92 7.29 3.14
CA ASN A 57 -15.79 5.94 3.72
C ASN A 57 -14.57 5.77 4.66
N LYS A 58 -14.08 6.85 5.28
CA LYS A 58 -12.91 6.81 6.18
C LYS A 58 -13.07 5.77 7.30
N GLU A 59 -14.27 5.65 7.87
CA GLU A 59 -14.57 4.68 8.92
C GLU A 59 -14.42 3.23 8.46
N HIS A 60 -14.88 2.90 7.24
CA HIS A 60 -14.73 1.56 6.68
C HIS A 60 -13.26 1.18 6.46
N ILE A 61 -12.44 2.13 6.01
CA ILE A 61 -11.01 1.94 5.81
C ILE A 61 -10.32 1.72 7.16
N MET A 62 -10.60 2.57 8.15
CA MET A 62 -10.07 2.42 9.51
C MET A 62 -10.44 1.06 10.11
N CYS A 63 -11.69 0.63 9.98
CA CYS A 63 -12.14 -0.69 10.45
C CYS A 63 -11.38 -1.85 9.78
N GLY A 64 -11.11 -1.73 8.48
CA GLY A 64 -10.30 -2.71 7.73
C GLY A 64 -8.86 -2.78 8.23
N ILE A 65 -8.24 -1.62 8.50
CA ILE A 65 -6.89 -1.52 9.04
C ILE A 65 -6.82 -2.14 10.43
N GLU A 66 -7.76 -1.81 11.32
CA GLU A 66 -7.82 -2.38 12.67
C GLU A 66 -7.98 -3.91 12.64
N LYS A 67 -8.85 -4.44 11.79
CA LYS A 67 -9.00 -5.90 11.61
C LYS A 67 -7.69 -6.54 11.17
N ASN A 68 -6.97 -5.94 10.23
CA ASN A 68 -5.69 -6.45 9.80
C ASN A 68 -4.63 -6.38 10.90
N ALA A 69 -4.56 -5.28 11.67
CA ALA A 69 -3.65 -5.15 12.80
C ALA A 69 -3.87 -6.26 13.84
N ARG A 70 -5.13 -6.53 14.22
CA ARG A 70 -5.47 -7.63 15.14
C ARG A 70 -5.08 -9.01 14.58
N ARG A 71 -5.27 -9.24 13.28
CA ARG A 71 -4.87 -10.51 12.64
C ARG A 71 -3.34 -10.69 12.65
N ILE A 72 -2.59 -9.62 12.40
CA ILE A 72 -1.12 -9.66 12.47
C ILE A 72 -0.65 -9.97 13.89
N GLU A 73 -1.26 -9.34 14.90
CA GLU A 73 -0.97 -9.61 16.30
C GLU A 73 -1.24 -11.08 16.68
N ASN A 74 -2.39 -11.63 16.27
CA ASN A 74 -2.71 -13.03 16.50
C ASN A 74 -1.71 -13.97 15.81
N ASN A 75 -1.35 -13.68 14.55
CA ASN A 75 -0.37 -14.47 13.82
C ASN A 75 1.00 -14.43 14.51
N ALA A 76 1.41 -13.28 15.04
CA ALA A 76 2.67 -13.14 15.79
C ALA A 76 2.69 -13.99 17.06
N HIS A 77 1.57 -14.04 17.80
CA HIS A 77 1.42 -14.92 18.96
C HIS A 77 1.52 -16.39 18.57
N GLN A 78 0.77 -16.82 17.55
CA GLN A 78 0.82 -18.20 17.06
C GLN A 78 2.23 -18.61 16.60
N LEU A 79 2.94 -17.71 15.91
CA LEU A 79 4.33 -17.96 15.51
C LEU A 79 5.28 -18.06 16.72
N SER A 80 5.02 -17.30 17.79
CA SER A 80 5.76 -17.41 19.04
C SER A 80 5.56 -18.77 19.70
N ASP A 81 4.31 -19.25 19.75
CA ASP A 81 3.98 -20.57 20.30
C ASP A 81 4.64 -21.69 19.50
N ILE A 82 4.58 -21.62 18.17
CA ILE A 82 5.27 -22.58 17.29
C ILE A 82 6.78 -22.57 17.54
N LYS A 83 7.40 -21.39 17.68
CA LYS A 83 8.82 -21.26 18.00
C LYS A 83 9.17 -21.93 19.34
N ASN A 84 8.32 -21.77 20.35
CA ASN A 84 8.53 -22.38 21.67
C ASN A 84 8.42 -23.91 21.61
N LEU A 85 7.42 -24.44 20.90
CA LEU A 85 7.27 -25.88 20.69
C LEU A 85 8.46 -26.48 19.93
N LEU A 86 8.95 -25.80 18.90
CA LEU A 86 10.14 -26.22 18.16
C LEU A 86 11.39 -26.24 19.05
N LYS A 87 11.55 -25.25 19.94
CA LYS A 87 12.66 -25.21 20.90
C LYS A 87 12.61 -26.40 21.86
N GLN A 88 11.44 -26.70 22.42
CA GLN A 88 11.25 -27.86 23.31
C GLN A 88 11.49 -29.20 22.60
N ALA A 89 11.04 -29.33 21.34
CA ALA A 89 11.28 -30.52 20.54
C ALA A 89 12.78 -30.75 20.23
N LEU A 90 13.57 -29.68 20.13
CA LEU A 90 15.02 -29.76 19.95
C LEU A 90 15.73 -30.12 21.26
N GLU A 91 15.28 -29.58 22.39
CA GLU A 91 15.85 -29.87 23.72
C GLU A 91 15.59 -31.32 24.14
N THR A 92 14.38 -31.83 23.90
CA THR A 92 13.99 -33.22 24.22
C THR A 92 14.66 -34.28 23.33
N LYS A 93 15.11 -33.92 22.12
CA LYS A 93 15.90 -34.82 21.26
C LYS A 93 17.35 -35.01 21.72
N HIS A 94 17.84 -34.19 22.64
CA HIS A 94 19.22 -34.20 23.11
C HIS A 94 19.45 -34.93 24.43
N GLU A 95 18.43 -35.56 25.03
CA GLU A 95 18.63 -36.49 26.16
C GLU A 95 19.11 -37.86 25.64
N PRO A 96 20.37 -38.27 25.91
CA PRO A 96 20.80 -39.63 25.64
C PRO A 96 20.23 -40.55 26.73
N LEU A 97 19.66 -41.69 26.30
CA LEU A 97 19.32 -42.83 27.16
C LEU A 97 20.55 -43.35 27.90
#